data_AF-A0A7J9WT25-F1
#
_entry.id   AF-A0A7J9WT25-F1
#
_cell.length_a   1.000
_cell.length_b   1.000
_cell.length_c   1.000
_cell.angle_alpha   90.00
_cell.angle_beta   90.00
_cell.angle_gamma   90.00
#
_symmetry.space_group_name_H-M   'P 1'
#
loop_
_entity.id
_entity.type
_entity.pdbx_description
1 polymer ?
#
loop_
_entity_poly.entity_id
_entity_poly.type
_entity_poly.pdbx_seq_one_letter_code
_entity_poly.pdbx_strand_id
1 'polypeptide(L)'
;MRDEIRRVALFTSGVVELTRNRAEAIVRDLIKSGDLPGGQAAQAVRDLMERSKQNRDEILNLIRSEIRNQTESLGLASKRDIERLERRVARLEYRPVAPTTAKKTHKKTRKKTPKKTNKKTAKKTTERPDGEG
;
A
#
# COMPACT_ATOMS: atom_id res chain seq x y z
N MET A 1 26.91 -22.34 -10.02
CA MET A 1 25.73 -23.23 -10.14
C MET A 1 24.43 -22.67 -9.54
N ARG A 2 24.28 -22.50 -8.22
CA ARG A 2 23.00 -22.02 -7.64
C ARG A 2 22.60 -20.61 -8.12
N ASP A 3 23.58 -19.73 -8.32
CA ASP A 3 23.35 -18.37 -8.84
C ASP A 3 22.99 -18.34 -10.34
N GLU A 4 23.50 -19.29 -11.13
CA GLU A 4 23.14 -19.42 -12.55
C GLU A 4 21.72 -19.95 -12.71
N ILE A 5 21.32 -20.93 -11.89
CA ILE A 5 19.93 -21.43 -11.85
C ILE A 5 18.97 -20.32 -11.41
N ARG A 6 19.33 -19.52 -10.41
CA ARG A 6 18.54 -18.35 -10.00
C ARG A 6 18.46 -17.29 -11.08
N ARG A 7 19.57 -16.99 -11.76
CA ARG A 7 19.55 -16.07 -12.91
C ARG A 7 18.63 -16.60 -13.99
N VAL A 8 18.84 -17.83 -14.45
CA VAL A 8 18.04 -18.44 -15.53
C VAL A 8 16.56 -18.48 -15.14
N ALA A 9 16.24 -18.86 -13.90
CA ALA A 9 14.87 -18.87 -13.40
C ALA A 9 14.23 -17.47 -13.33
N LEU A 10 15.00 -16.44 -12.95
CA LEU A 10 14.54 -15.05 -12.99
C LEU A 10 14.41 -14.54 -14.43
N PHE A 11 15.32 -14.94 -15.32
CA PHE A 11 15.30 -14.64 -16.76
C PHE A 11 14.10 -15.30 -17.46
N THR A 12 13.62 -16.44 -16.97
CA THR A 12 12.41 -17.11 -17.49
C THR A 12 11.13 -16.73 -16.76
N SER A 13 11.19 -16.21 -15.53
CA SER A 13 9.98 -15.85 -14.76
C SER A 13 9.33 -14.53 -15.19
N GLY A 14 9.92 -13.80 -16.15
CA GLY A 14 9.39 -12.51 -16.60
C GLY A 14 9.55 -11.39 -15.57
N VAL A 15 10.25 -11.64 -14.46
CA VAL A 15 10.49 -10.67 -13.35
C VAL A 15 11.72 -9.80 -13.62
N VAL A 16 12.56 -10.16 -14.60
CA VAL A 16 13.76 -9.40 -14.97
C VAL A 16 13.43 -8.38 -16.06
N GLU A 17 14.02 -7.19 -15.93
CA GLU A 17 13.91 -6.13 -16.93
C GLU A 17 14.34 -6.64 -18.31
N LEU A 18 13.52 -6.32 -19.32
CA LEU A 18 13.80 -6.74 -20.67
C LEU A 18 15.01 -5.98 -21.21
N THR A 19 16.07 -6.70 -21.58
CA THR A 19 17.24 -6.08 -22.20
C THR A 19 16.93 -5.68 -23.64
N ARG A 20 17.62 -4.64 -24.12
CA ARG A 20 17.50 -4.15 -25.51
C ARG A 20 17.61 -5.27 -26.54
N ASN A 21 18.64 -6.12 -26.42
CA ASN A 21 18.87 -7.23 -27.36
C ASN A 21 17.67 -8.19 -27.42
N ARG A 22 17.00 -8.43 -26.29
CA ARG A 22 15.83 -9.31 -26.22
C ARG A 22 14.58 -8.63 -26.75
N ALA A 23 14.39 -7.35 -26.43
CA ALA A 23 13.30 -6.55 -26.98
C ALA A 23 13.38 -6.49 -28.52
N GLU A 24 14.58 -6.27 -29.06
CA GLU A 24 14.81 -6.32 -30.50
C GLU A 24 14.54 -7.70 -31.10
N ALA A 25 14.89 -8.79 -30.41
CA ALA A 25 14.59 -10.14 -30.89
C ALA A 25 13.07 -10.38 -31.00
N ILE A 26 12.32 -10.01 -29.94
CA ILE A 26 10.87 -10.12 -29.92
C ILE A 26 10.23 -9.29 -31.04
N VAL A 27 10.68 -8.04 -31.20
CA VAL A 27 10.18 -7.14 -32.25
C VAL A 27 10.55 -7.64 -33.65
N ARG A 28 11.74 -8.19 -33.85
CA ARG A 28 12.12 -8.83 -35.13
C ARG A 28 11.19 -9.99 -35.47
N ASP A 29 10.81 -10.81 -34.49
CA ASP A 29 9.92 -11.93 -34.72
C ASP A 29 8.49 -11.47 -35.04
N LEU A 30 8.01 -10.39 -34.39
CA LEU A 30 6.74 -9.71 -34.73
C LEU A 30 6.73 -9.12 -36.15
N ILE A 31 7.86 -8.62 -36.64
CA ILE A 31 7.96 -8.12 -38.01
C ILE A 31 7.92 -9.28 -39.00
N LYS A 32 8.60 -10.40 -38.68
CA LYS A 32 8.60 -11.60 -39.52
C LYS A 32 7.23 -12.26 -39.61
N SER A 33 6.44 -12.24 -38.52
CA SER A 33 5.07 -12.75 -38.52
C SER A 33 4.09 -11.82 -39.24
N GLY A 34 4.49 -10.59 -39.56
CA GLY A 34 3.64 -9.58 -40.18
C GLY A 34 2.77 -8.81 -39.19
N ASP A 35 2.91 -9.08 -37.89
CA ASP A 35 2.15 -8.42 -36.82
C ASP A 35 2.63 -6.99 -36.54
N LEU A 36 3.84 -6.65 -36.98
CA LEU A 36 4.42 -5.32 -36.78
C LEU A 36 5.08 -4.78 -38.06
N PRO A 37 4.71 -3.57 -38.52
CA PRO A 37 5.38 -2.93 -39.65
C PRO A 37 6.85 -2.64 -39.34
N GLY A 38 7.76 -2.98 -40.25
CA GLY A 38 9.20 -2.78 -40.05
C GLY A 38 9.62 -1.34 -39.71
N GLY A 39 8.89 -0.34 -40.20
CA GLY A 39 9.13 1.08 -39.87
C GLY A 39 8.89 1.46 -38.41
N GLN A 40 8.18 0.61 -37.63
CA GLN A 40 7.86 0.88 -36.23
C GLN A 40 8.77 0.12 -35.24
N ALA A 41 9.75 -0.64 -35.74
CA ALA A 41 10.59 -1.52 -34.93
C ALA A 41 11.24 -0.79 -33.73
N ALA A 42 11.87 0.36 -33.97
CA ALA A 42 12.59 1.10 -32.95
C ALA A 42 11.65 1.63 -31.84
N GLN A 43 10.43 2.04 -32.20
CA GLN A 43 9.44 2.49 -31.23
C GLN A 43 8.90 1.32 -30.41
N ALA A 44 8.56 0.21 -31.08
CA ALA A 44 8.09 -1.00 -30.42
C ALA A 44 9.11 -1.55 -29.40
N VAL A 45 10.42 -1.51 -29.73
CA VAL A 45 11.49 -1.89 -28.79
C VAL A 45 11.48 -0.99 -27.56
N ARG A 46 11.39 0.33 -27.74
CA ARG A 46 11.35 1.28 -26.61
C ARG A 46 10.13 1.04 -25.72
N ASP A 47 8.96 0.93 -26.32
CA ASP A 47 7.70 0.75 -25.60
C ASP A 47 7.68 -0.57 -24.82
N LEU A 48 8.23 -1.63 -25.42
CA LEU A 48 8.31 -2.94 -24.78
C LEU A 48 9.25 -2.93 -23.56
N MET A 49 10.40 -2.24 -23.66
CA MET A 49 11.31 -2.08 -22.52
C MET A 49 10.67 -1.22 -21.41
N GLU A 50 10.03 -0.11 -21.77
CA GLU A 50 9.39 0.78 -20.80
C GLU A 50 8.26 0.05 -20.06
N ARG A 51 7.38 -0.66 -20.78
CA ARG A 51 6.34 -1.50 -20.18
C ARG A 51 6.91 -2.60 -19.29
N SER A 52 8.02 -3.23 -19.70
CA SER A 52 8.69 -4.24 -18.88
C SER A 52 9.17 -3.66 -17.56
N LYS A 53 9.76 -2.46 -17.59
CA LYS A 53 10.24 -1.77 -16.39
C LYS A 53 9.08 -1.40 -15.45
N GLN A 54 8.01 -0.83 -15.99
CA GLN A 54 6.81 -0.46 -15.22
C GLN A 54 6.17 -1.69 -14.56
N ASN A 55 5.93 -2.76 -15.32
CA ASN A 55 5.37 -4.01 -14.77
C ASN A 55 6.23 -4.59 -13.64
N ARG A 56 7.56 -4.54 -13.80
CA ARG A 56 8.49 -5.01 -12.77
C ARG A 56 8.35 -4.18 -11.49
N ASP A 57 8.30 -2.85 -11.60
CA ASP A 57 8.19 -1.98 -10.43
C ASP A 57 6.87 -2.24 -9.68
N GLU A 58 5.77 -2.44 -10.40
CA GLU A 58 4.47 -2.84 -9.82
C GLU A 58 4.56 -4.18 -9.08
N ILE A 59 5.15 -5.20 -9.70
CA ILE A 59 5.35 -6.52 -9.08
C ILE A 59 6.23 -6.41 -7.83
N LEU A 60 7.34 -5.66 -7.90
CA LEU A 60 8.22 -5.45 -6.76
C LEU A 60 7.51 -4.73 -5.62
N ASN A 61 6.62 -3.77 -5.92
CA ASN A 61 5.84 -3.08 -4.92
C ASN A 61 4.83 -4.02 -4.26
N LEU A 62 4.15 -4.87 -5.04
CA LEU A 62 3.24 -5.89 -4.50
C LEU A 62 3.98 -6.87 -3.58
N ILE A 63 5.14 -7.36 -3.99
CA ILE A 63 5.97 -8.26 -3.19
C ILE A 63 6.42 -7.56 -1.90
N ARG A 64 6.88 -6.30 -1.98
CA ARG A 64 7.29 -5.52 -0.80
C ARG A 64 6.14 -5.31 0.18
N SER A 65 4.93 -5.03 -0.32
CA SER A 65 3.75 -4.91 0.55
C SER A 65 3.39 -6.24 1.20
N GLU A 66 3.44 -7.33 0.44
CA GLU A 66 3.13 -8.67 0.97
C GLU A 66 4.14 -9.07 2.05
N ILE A 67 5.44 -8.88 1.82
CA ILE A 67 6.48 -9.14 2.82
C ILE A 67 6.26 -8.28 4.06
N ARG A 68 5.90 -7.01 3.90
CA ARG A 68 5.61 -6.13 5.05
C ARG A 68 4.42 -6.65 5.86
N ASN A 69 3.32 -6.98 5.18
CA ASN A 69 2.12 -7.51 5.82
C ASN A 69 2.40 -8.82 6.56
N GLN A 70 3.20 -9.71 5.96
CA GLN A 70 3.62 -10.97 6.58
C GLN A 70 4.56 -10.74 7.77
N THR A 71 5.46 -9.76 7.67
CA THR A 71 6.37 -9.41 8.78
C THR A 71 5.57 -8.85 9.95
N GLU A 72 4.59 -7.98 9.69
CA GLU A 72 3.67 -7.43 10.70
C GLU A 72 2.78 -8.52 11.33
N SER A 73 2.24 -9.44 10.53
CA SER A 73 1.37 -10.51 11.03
C SER A 73 2.11 -11.53 11.90
N LEU A 74 3.41 -11.73 11.64
CA LEU A 74 4.31 -12.53 12.48
C LEU A 74 4.82 -11.78 13.72
N GLY A 75 4.42 -10.52 13.91
CA GLY A 75 4.84 -9.68 15.04
C GLY A 75 6.31 -9.25 14.97
N LEU A 76 6.94 -9.36 13.79
CA LEU A 76 8.33 -8.97 13.59
C LEU A 76 8.39 -7.46 13.33
N ALA A 77 9.20 -6.74 14.11
CA ALA A 77 9.43 -5.32 13.89
C ALA A 77 10.43 -5.11 12.74
N SER A 78 10.15 -4.22 11.80
CA SER A 78 11.13 -3.86 10.79
C SER A 78 12.27 -3.04 11.40
N LYS A 79 13.45 -3.01 10.77
CA LYS A 79 14.58 -2.17 11.20
C LYS A 79 14.17 -0.69 11.34
N ARG A 80 13.31 -0.20 10.45
CA ARG A 80 12.78 1.17 10.50
C ARG A 80 11.93 1.42 11.74
N ASP A 81 11.18 0.41 12.19
CA ASP A 81 10.40 0.51 13.43
C ASP A 81 11.30 0.60 14.65
N ILE A 82 12.39 -0.19 14.68
CA ILE A 82 13.40 -0.14 15.73
C ILE A 82 14.08 1.24 15.77
N GLU A 83 14.56 1.75 14.64
CA GLU A 83 15.17 3.10 14.57
C GLU A 83 14.18 4.22 14.94
N ARG A 84 12.87 4.02 14.69
CA ARG A 84 11.82 4.96 15.13
C ARG A 84 11.65 4.90 16.65
N LEU A 85 11.69 3.70 17.23
CA LEU A 85 11.61 3.49 18.66
C LEU A 85 12.85 4.06 19.36
N GLU A 86 14.06 3.80 18.88
CA GLU A 86 15.31 4.36 19.40
C GLU A 86 15.26 5.89 19.44
N ARG A 87 14.84 6.54 18.34
CA ARG A 87 14.67 8.00 18.31
C ARG A 87 13.63 8.51 19.31
N ARG A 88 12.55 7.76 19.53
CA ARG A 88 11.54 8.12 20.54
C ARG A 88 12.07 7.94 21.95
N VAL A 89 12.79 6.86 22.22
CA VAL A 89 13.44 6.56 23.50
C VAL A 89 14.47 7.65 23.81
N ALA A 90 15.37 7.96 22.87
CA ALA A 90 16.34 9.03 23.04
C ALA A 90 15.68 10.39 23.34
N ARG A 91 14.56 10.73 22.68
CA ARG A 91 13.80 11.96 22.99
C ARG A 91 13.12 11.94 24.37
N LEU A 92 12.70 10.77 24.83
CA LEU A 92 12.09 10.61 26.16
C LEU A 92 13.14 10.64 27.26
N GLU A 93 14.31 10.04 27.02
CA GLU A 93 15.47 10.08 27.93
C GLU A 93 16.08 11.48 28.01
N TYR A 94 16.14 12.20 26.87
CA TYR A 94 16.59 13.59 26.84
C TYR A 94 15.53 14.59 27.30
N ARG A 95 14.31 14.12 27.62
CA ARG A 95 13.33 14.91 28.39
C ARG A 95 13.56 14.55 29.86
N PRO A 96 14.43 15.27 30.61
CA PRO A 96 14.47 15.10 32.05
C PRO A 96 13.05 15.30 32.54
N VAL A 97 12.58 14.36 33.36
CA VAL A 97 11.25 14.34 33.97
C VAL A 97 10.89 15.73 34.48
N ALA A 98 10.17 16.50 33.65
CA ALA A 98 9.57 17.74 34.09
C ALA A 98 8.57 17.35 35.18
N PRO A 99 8.64 17.95 36.38
CA PRO A 99 7.75 17.58 37.47
C PRO A 99 6.33 17.74 36.99
N THR A 100 5.51 16.74 37.29
CA THR A 100 4.06 16.74 37.10
C THR A 100 3.48 17.97 37.77
N THR A 101 3.36 19.07 37.03
CA THR A 101 2.55 20.20 37.45
C THR A 101 1.12 19.72 37.46
N ALA A 102 0.61 19.55 38.67
CA ALA A 102 -0.76 19.16 38.97
C ALA A 102 -1.72 19.93 38.06
N LYS A 103 -2.45 19.20 37.21
CA LYS A 103 -3.63 19.73 36.53
C LYS A 103 -4.64 20.12 37.61
N LYS A 104 -4.62 21.40 38.01
CA LYS A 104 -5.71 22.04 38.73
C LYS A 104 -6.96 21.94 37.84
N THR A 105 -7.90 21.12 38.32
CA THR A 105 -9.37 21.29 38.27
C THR A 105 -10.04 21.69 36.96
N HIS A 106 -10.97 20.84 36.49
CA HIS A 106 -12.37 21.26 36.28
C HIS A 106 -13.31 20.06 36.47
N LYS A 107 -13.74 19.85 37.73
CA LYS A 107 -14.81 18.93 38.10
C LYS A 107 -16.15 19.56 37.67
N LYS A 108 -16.61 19.30 36.45
CA LYS A 108 -18.03 19.54 36.09
C LYS A 108 -18.86 18.37 36.59
N THR A 109 -19.38 18.47 37.81
CA THR A 109 -20.46 17.58 38.29
C THR A 109 -21.65 18.38 38.79
N ARG A 110 -22.65 18.47 37.90
CA ARG A 110 -24.12 18.41 38.13
C ARG A 110 -24.71 19.34 39.19
N LYS A 111 -25.21 20.50 38.75
CA LYS A 111 -26.29 21.21 39.45
C LYS A 111 -27.64 20.63 38.98
N LYS A 112 -28.39 20.01 39.89
CA LYS A 112 -29.78 19.56 39.71
C LYS A 112 -30.69 20.80 39.60
N THR A 113 -31.64 20.77 38.66
CA THR A 113 -32.82 21.65 38.64
C THR A 113 -34.01 20.88 38.04
N PRO A 114 -35.26 21.24 38.37
CA PRO A 114 -36.37 20.31 38.53
C PRO A 114 -37.28 20.15 37.30
N LYS A 115 -37.99 19.02 37.32
CA LYS A 115 -39.26 18.63 36.68
C LYS A 115 -40.09 19.74 35.99
N LYS A 116 -40.36 19.58 34.69
CA LYS A 116 -41.60 19.96 33.97
C LYS A 116 -41.88 18.87 32.93
N THR A 117 -42.79 17.93 33.20
CA THR A 117 -44.23 17.88 32.85
C THR A 117 -44.57 17.88 31.35
N ASN A 118 -45.38 16.87 31.02
CA ASN A 118 -46.19 16.60 29.82
C ASN A 118 -45.47 16.09 28.55
N LYS A 119 -45.77 14.91 28.01
CA LYS A 119 -47.03 14.20 27.65
C LYS A 119 -47.21 14.30 26.13
N LYS A 120 -47.21 13.12 25.48
CA LYS A 120 -48.09 12.66 24.39
C LYS A 120 -47.32 11.77 23.40
N THR A 121 -47.58 10.45 23.45
CA THR A 121 -48.29 9.62 22.42
C THR A 121 -47.40 9.26 21.23
N ALA A 122 -46.88 8.03 21.12
CA ALA A 122 -47.55 6.78 20.72
C ALA A 122 -47.72 6.61 19.19
N LYS A 123 -47.51 5.35 18.76
CA LYS A 123 -47.68 4.69 17.45
C LYS A 123 -46.50 4.80 16.47
N LYS A 124 -45.85 3.71 16.01
CA LYS A 124 -46.21 2.35 15.55
C LYS A 124 -46.32 2.29 14.00
N THR A 125 -45.45 1.45 13.41
CA THR A 125 -45.68 0.59 12.22
C THR A 125 -45.65 1.24 10.83
N THR A 126 -44.63 0.82 10.06
CA THR A 126 -44.68 0.27 8.68
C THR A 126 -45.19 1.17 7.56
N GLU A 127 -44.35 1.38 6.52
CA GLU A 127 -44.58 0.87 5.15
C GLU A 127 -43.54 1.47 4.17
N ARG A 128 -42.88 0.57 3.42
CA ARG A 128 -42.40 0.77 2.04
C ARG A 128 -43.65 0.86 1.15
N PRO A 129 -43.67 1.62 0.04
CA PRO A 129 -43.20 1.02 -1.21
C PRO A 129 -42.51 1.98 -2.20
N ASP A 130 -42.01 1.30 -3.22
CA ASP A 130 -41.35 1.68 -4.46
C ASP A 130 -42.13 2.67 -5.34
N GLY A 131 -41.44 3.33 -6.28
CA GLY A 131 -42.08 4.09 -7.35
C GLY A 131 -41.10 4.94 -8.16
N GLU A 132 -40.53 4.35 -9.21
CA GLU A 132 -39.96 5.03 -10.37
C GLU A 132 -41.05 5.82 -11.12
N GLY A 133 -40.63 6.93 -11.74
CA GLY A 133 -41.41 7.77 -12.64
C GLY A 133 -40.55 8.90 -13.18
#